data_AF-A0A3N5ICG1-F1
#
_entry.id   AF-A0A3N5ICG1-F1
#
_cell.length_a   1.000
_cell.length_b   1.000
_cell.length_c   1.000
_cell.angle_alpha   90.00
_cell.angle_beta   90.00
_cell.angle_gamma   90.00
#
_symmetry.space_group_name_H-M   'P 1'
#
loop_
_entity.id
_entity.type
_entity.pdbx_description
1 polymer ?
#
loop_
_entity_poly.entity_id
_entity_poly.type
_entity_poly.pdbx_seq_one_letter_code
_entity_poly.pdbx_strand_id
1 'polypeptide(L)'
;MSGGTLAKQWGKKGHTILIGAKNPHSQQYQDLARDIGATASVETVADAVRAADVVVLATPWGAVEDAITRCGSLVGKTVIDCTNPLKPDFGGLAVGLNTSGAEAIQRLASGAQVWMAFNTQSVPISWLIP
;
A
#
# COMPACT_ATOMS: atom_id res chain seq x y z
N MET A 1 6.45 -7.79 0.55
CA MET A 1 6.39 -6.99 1.80
C MET A 1 4.94 -6.65 2.11
N SER A 2 4.49 -6.70 3.37
CA SER A 2 3.15 -6.24 3.74
C SER A 2 3.17 -4.77 4.18
N GLY A 3 2.06 -4.04 3.95
CA GLY A 3 1.92 -2.66 4.41
C GLY A 3 2.06 -2.53 5.93
N GLY A 4 1.58 -3.51 6.70
CA GLY A 4 1.73 -3.53 8.16
C GLY A 4 3.18 -3.58 8.64
N THR A 5 4.06 -4.30 7.95
CA THR A 5 5.49 -4.33 8.29
C THR A 5 6.14 -2.97 8.05
N LEU A 6 5.88 -2.34 6.90
CA LEU A 6 6.40 -1.00 6.60
C LEU A 6 5.89 0.04 7.61
N ALA A 7 4.59 0.01 7.90
CA ALA A 7 3.94 0.87 8.90
C ALA A 7 4.63 0.76 10.27
N LYS A 8 4.89 -0.46 10.75
CA LYS A 8 5.62 -0.70 12.01
C LYS A 8 7.05 -0.16 11.98
N GLN A 9 7.79 -0.36 10.90
CA GLN A 9 9.17 0.10 10.80
C GLN A 9 9.26 1.63 10.71
N TRP A 10 8.38 2.28 9.94
CA TRP A 10 8.36 3.73 9.83
C TRP A 10 7.84 4.43 11.08
N GLY A 11 6.86 3.85 11.76
CA GLY A 11 6.44 4.34 13.08
C GLY A 11 7.59 4.35 14.09
N LYS A 12 8.40 3.28 14.13
CA LYS A 12 9.63 3.22 14.96
C LYS A 12 10.69 4.26 14.58
N LYS A 13 10.64 4.79 13.36
CA LYS A 13 11.53 5.87 12.88
C LYS A 13 10.95 7.26 13.07
N GLY A 14 9.78 7.39 13.70
CA GLY A 14 9.17 8.67 14.07
C GLY A 14 8.23 9.25 13.01
N HIS A 15 7.86 8.49 11.98
CA HIS A 15 6.84 8.93 11.03
C HIS A 15 5.43 8.80 11.61
N THR A 16 4.55 9.73 11.24
CA THR A 16 3.10 9.60 11.45
C THR A 16 2.54 8.58 10.46
N ILE A 17 1.76 7.62 10.95
CA ILE A 17 1.24 6.52 10.15
C ILE A 17 -0.28 6.61 10.06
N LEU A 18 -0.81 6.74 8.84
CA LEU A 18 -2.25 6.69 8.59
C LEU A 18 -2.58 5.36 7.90
N ILE A 19 -3.27 4.47 8.60
CA ILE A 19 -3.70 3.18 8.05
C ILE A 19 -5.03 3.39 7.31
N GLY A 20 -4.96 3.46 5.98
CA GLY A 20 -6.16 3.54 5.13
C GLY A 20 -6.88 2.20 5.05
N ALA A 21 -8.11 2.14 5.57
CA ALA A 21 -8.90 0.91 5.62
C ALA A 21 -10.27 1.07 4.93
N LYS A 22 -10.78 -0.02 4.33
CA LYS A 22 -12.17 -0.07 3.84
C LYS A 22 -13.17 0.02 4.99
N ASN A 23 -12.84 -0.60 6.13
CA ASN A 23 -13.57 -0.49 7.38
C ASN A 23 -12.61 0.01 8.47
N PRO A 24 -12.62 1.31 8.81
CA PRO A 24 -11.75 1.88 9.84
C PRO A 24 -11.97 1.28 11.23
N HIS A 25 -13.14 0.71 11.51
CA HIS A 25 -13.46 0.06 12.78
C HIS A 25 -13.00 -1.41 12.86
N SER A 26 -12.31 -1.93 11.83
CA SER A 26 -11.77 -3.29 11.87
C SER A 26 -10.76 -3.44 13.01
N GLN A 27 -11.00 -4.43 13.87
CA GLN A 27 -10.13 -4.72 15.01
C GLN A 27 -8.67 -4.95 14.58
N GLN A 28 -8.44 -5.64 13.46
CA GLN A 28 -7.11 -5.88 12.91
C GLN A 28 -6.31 -4.58 12.69
N TYR A 29 -6.93 -3.55 12.12
CA TYR A 29 -6.26 -2.28 11.85
C TYR A 29 -6.12 -1.44 13.12
N GLN A 30 -7.10 -1.51 14.01
CA GLN A 30 -7.03 -0.87 15.32
C GLN A 30 -5.90 -1.46 16.17
N ASP A 31 -5.70 -2.77 16.12
CA ASP A 31 -4.59 -3.47 16.79
C ASP A 31 -3.25 -3.05 16.18
N LEU A 32 -3.17 -2.99 14.85
CA LEU A 32 -1.96 -2.51 14.16
C LEU A 32 -1.62 -1.06 14.56
N ALA A 33 -2.59 -0.16 14.65
CA ALA A 33 -2.35 1.21 15.10
C ALA A 33 -1.83 1.23 16.54
N ARG A 34 -2.44 0.45 17.45
CA ARG A 34 -1.98 0.34 18.85
C ARG A 34 -0.56 -0.23 18.97
N ASP A 35 -0.22 -1.24 18.15
CA ASP A 35 1.13 -1.81 18.07
C ASP A 35 2.18 -0.78 17.64
N ILE A 36 1.80 0.17 16.77
CA ILE A 36 2.70 1.23 16.30
C ILE A 36 2.81 2.33 17.36
N GLY A 37 1.72 2.67 18.04
CA GLY A 37 1.67 3.63 19.14
C GLY A 37 1.03 4.96 18.76
N ALA A 38 1.32 6.01 19.53
CA ALA A 38 0.59 7.28 19.51
C ALA A 38 0.66 8.05 18.18
N THR A 39 1.57 7.71 17.27
CA THR A 39 1.70 8.36 15.95
C THR A 39 0.93 7.64 14.85
N ALA A 40 0.13 6.62 15.18
CA ALA A 40 -0.67 5.88 14.23
C ALA A 40 -2.18 6.07 14.44
N SER A 41 -2.92 6.24 13.34
CA SER A 41 -4.38 6.19 13.32
C SER A 41 -4.90 5.30 12.19
N VAL A 42 -6.17 4.93 12.28
CA VAL A 42 -6.89 4.19 11.22
C VAL A 42 -7.97 5.09 10.68
N GLU A 43 -7.94 5.31 9.36
CA GLU A 43 -8.87 6.20 8.67
C GLU A 43 -9.53 5.47 7.50
N THR A 44 -10.52 6.11 6.88
CA THR A 44 -10.94 5.69 5.54
C THR A 44 -9.76 5.84 4.57
N VAL A 45 -9.74 5.04 3.49
CA VAL A 45 -8.67 5.13 2.47
C VAL A 45 -8.52 6.57 1.93
N ALA A 46 -9.64 7.23 1.62
CA ALA A 46 -9.64 8.59 1.09
C ALA A 46 -9.13 9.62 2.09
N ASP A 47 -9.51 9.51 3.37
CA ASP A 47 -9.06 10.46 4.40
C ASP A 47 -7.57 10.28 4.72
N ALA A 48 -7.09 9.04 4.80
CA ALA A 48 -5.66 8.76 4.95
C ALA A 48 -4.85 9.38 3.80
N VAL A 49 -5.29 9.19 2.55
CA VAL A 49 -4.61 9.73 1.36
C VAL A 49 -4.61 11.26 1.36
N ARG A 50 -5.74 11.88 1.71
CA ARG A 50 -5.86 13.34 1.76
C ARG A 50 -4.85 13.95 2.72
N ALA A 51 -4.70 13.36 3.91
CA ALA A 51 -3.82 13.85 4.96
C ALA A 51 -2.34 13.42 4.83
N ALA A 52 -2.03 12.39 4.04
CA ALA A 52 -0.67 11.87 3.91
C ALA A 52 0.19 12.67 2.90
N ASP A 53 1.48 12.83 3.20
CA ASP A 53 2.48 13.33 2.25
C ASP A 53 2.90 12.27 1.22
N VAL A 54 2.95 11.01 1.66
CA VAL A 54 3.35 9.83 0.87
C VAL A 54 2.32 8.73 1.04
N VAL A 55 1.88 8.14 -0.07
CA VAL A 55 0.92 7.03 -0.11
C VAL A 55 1.65 5.75 -0.48
N VAL A 56 1.41 4.66 0.25
CA VAL A 56 2.07 3.38 0.00
C VAL A 56 1.04 2.35 -0.44
N LEU A 57 1.16 1.89 -1.68
CA LEU A 57 0.28 0.90 -2.27
C LEU A 57 0.86 -0.49 -2.05
N ALA A 58 0.42 -1.14 -0.96
CA ALA A 58 0.84 -2.48 -0.57
C ALA A 58 -0.31 -3.50 -0.71
N THR A 59 -0.91 -3.59 -1.89
CA THR A 59 -2.04 -4.48 -2.20
C THR A 59 -1.62 -5.60 -3.17
N PRO A 60 -2.36 -6.73 -3.21
CA PRO A 60 -2.21 -7.69 -4.30
C PRO A 60 -2.51 -7.05 -5.66
N TRP A 61 -1.84 -7.50 -6.72
CA TRP A 61 -1.98 -6.90 -8.06
C TRP A 61 -3.43 -6.79 -8.54
N GLY A 62 -4.22 -7.85 -8.37
CA GLY A 62 -5.64 -7.85 -8.78
C GLY A 62 -6.53 -6.86 -8.01
N ALA A 63 -6.05 -6.26 -6.92
CA ALA A 63 -6.78 -5.28 -6.12
C ALA A 63 -6.33 -3.84 -6.36
N VAL A 64 -5.34 -3.61 -7.23
CA VAL A 64 -4.73 -2.28 -7.45
C VAL A 64 -5.74 -1.25 -7.92
N GLU A 65 -6.58 -1.58 -8.89
CA GLU A 65 -7.54 -0.64 -9.48
C GLU A 65 -8.62 -0.21 -8.46
N ASP A 66 -9.18 -1.16 -7.70
CA ASP A 66 -10.13 -0.87 -6.61
C ASP A 66 -9.45 -0.06 -5.49
N ALA A 67 -8.19 -0.35 -5.17
CA ALA A 67 -7.45 0.41 -4.16
C ALA A 67 -7.22 1.86 -4.58
N ILE A 68 -6.75 2.11 -5.82
CA ILE A 68 -6.52 3.46 -6.35
C ILE A 68 -7.83 4.23 -6.44
N THR A 69 -8.92 3.58 -6.88
CA THR A 69 -10.24 4.23 -6.96
C THR A 69 -10.70 4.74 -5.58
N ARG A 70 -10.43 4.00 -4.51
CA ARG A 70 -10.78 4.38 -3.13
C ARG A 70 -9.89 5.48 -2.55
N CYS A 71 -8.73 5.74 -3.14
CA CYS A 71 -7.85 6.84 -2.71
C CYS A 71 -8.46 8.22 -2.99
N GLY A 72 -9.40 8.33 -3.94
CA GLY A 72 -9.85 9.62 -4.44
C GLY A 72 -8.73 10.30 -5.25
N SER A 73 -8.55 11.61 -5.09
CA SER A 73 -7.51 12.34 -5.81
C SER A 73 -6.11 12.01 -5.28
N LEU A 74 -5.22 11.63 -6.20
CA LEU A 74 -3.78 11.42 -5.93
C LEU A 74 -2.91 12.55 -6.51
N VAL A 75 -3.51 13.63 -7.02
CA VAL A 75 -2.77 14.74 -7.63
C VAL A 75 -1.78 15.34 -6.65
N GLY A 76 -0.51 15.43 -7.05
CA GLY A 76 0.58 15.96 -6.23
C GLY A 76 1.08 15.02 -5.14
N LYS A 77 0.53 13.81 -5.01
CA LYS A 77 1.00 12.81 -4.04
C LYS A 77 2.20 12.03 -4.59
N THR A 78 3.11 11.67 -3.69
CA THR A 78 4.10 10.62 -3.95
C THR A 78 3.47 9.28 -3.65
N VAL A 79 3.43 8.37 -4.62
CA VAL A 79 2.89 7.01 -4.47
C VAL A 79 4.02 6.01 -4.56
N ILE A 80 4.22 5.21 -3.51
CA ILE A 80 5.16 4.10 -3.50
C ILE A 80 4.40 2.82 -3.90
N ASP A 81 4.71 2.29 -5.07
CA ASP A 81 4.23 1.00 -5.56
C ASP A 81 5.09 -0.13 -4.98
N CYS A 82 4.48 -0.96 -4.13
CA CYS A 82 5.09 -2.16 -3.56
C CYS A 82 4.61 -3.46 -4.24
N THR A 83 3.85 -3.35 -5.33
CA THR A 83 3.13 -4.48 -5.92
C THR A 83 4.03 -5.33 -6.81
N ASN A 84 3.63 -6.59 -7.00
CA ASN A 84 4.22 -7.46 -8.01
C ASN A 84 3.11 -7.84 -9.01
N PRO A 85 3.21 -7.44 -10.30
CA PRO A 85 2.17 -7.68 -11.28
C PRO A 85 2.18 -9.13 -11.77
N LEU A 86 1.77 -10.05 -10.90
CA LEU A 86 1.72 -11.48 -11.15
C LEU A 86 0.31 -11.91 -11.55
N LYS A 87 0.22 -12.94 -12.40
CA LYS A 87 -1.05 -13.60 -12.71
C LYS A 87 -1.61 -14.29 -11.44
N PRO A 88 -2.93 -14.47 -11.33
CA PRO A 88 -3.55 -15.12 -10.17
C PRO A 88 -3.04 -16.54 -9.90
N ASP A 89 -2.63 -17.27 -10.95
CA ASP A 89 -2.05 -18.61 -10.89
C ASP A 89 -0.53 -18.62 -10.62
N PHE A 90 0.08 -17.45 -10.43
CA PHE A 90 1.52 -17.24 -10.32
C PHE A 90 2.34 -17.79 -11.51
N GLY A 91 1.69 -18.11 -12.64
CA GLY A 91 2.33 -18.67 -13.83
C GLY A 91 3.13 -17.66 -14.65
N GLY A 92 3.28 -16.42 -14.16
CA GLY A 92 4.07 -15.38 -14.80
C GLY A 92 3.54 -13.97 -14.52
N LEU A 93 4.00 -13.02 -15.33
CA LEU A 93 3.61 -11.62 -15.22
C LEU A 93 2.20 -11.38 -15.80
N ALA A 94 1.39 -10.61 -15.07
CA ALA A 94 0.11 -10.06 -15.52
C ALA A 94 0.31 -8.78 -16.36
N VAL A 95 1.35 -8.00 -16.05
CA VAL A 95 1.81 -6.85 -16.85
C VAL A 95 3.32 -6.97 -17.02
N GLY A 96 3.80 -6.80 -18.25
CA GLY A 96 5.22 -7.02 -18.54
C GLY A 96 5.59 -6.98 -20.02
N LEU A 97 6.86 -7.33 -20.25
CA LEU A 97 7.60 -7.45 -21.52
C LEU A 97 7.82 -6.15 -22.30
N ASN A 98 6.88 -5.21 -22.27
CA ASN A 98 7.02 -3.89 -22.92
C ASN A 98 6.67 -2.72 -22.00
N THR A 99 5.98 -2.98 -20.88
CA THR A 99 5.69 -2.00 -19.82
C THR A 99 5.77 -2.69 -18.46
N SER A 100 5.58 -1.95 -17.38
CA SER A 100 5.67 -2.41 -15.99
C SER A 100 4.37 -2.17 -15.21
N GLY A 101 4.24 -2.83 -14.05
CA GLY A 101 3.14 -2.59 -13.11
C GLY A 101 3.08 -1.13 -12.63
N ALA A 102 4.24 -0.54 -12.33
CA ALA A 102 4.35 0.86 -11.92
C ALA A 102 3.89 1.83 -13.01
N GLU A 103 4.19 1.57 -14.28
CA GLU A 103 3.67 2.39 -15.39
C GLU A 103 2.14 2.28 -15.54
N ALA A 104 1.57 1.10 -15.31
CA ALA A 104 0.12 0.94 -15.29
C ALA A 104 -0.51 1.69 -14.11
N ILE A 105 0.10 1.63 -12.92
CA ILE A 105 -0.33 2.39 -11.75
C ILE A 105 -0.22 3.91 -11.99
N GLN A 106 0.85 4.38 -12.65
CA GLN A 106 1.02 5.79 -13.00
C GLN A 106 -0.09 6.31 -13.92
N ARG A 107 -0.63 5.48 -14.82
CA ARG A 107 -1.79 5.85 -15.66
C ARG A 107 -3.08 5.95 -14.85
N LEU A 108 -3.27 5.08 -13.86
CA LEU A 108 -4.44 5.10 -12.96
C LEU A 108 -4.37 6.26 -11.96
N ALA A 109 -3.19 6.53 -11.41
CA ALA A 109 -2.91 7.59 -10.46
C ALA A 109 -2.47 8.89 -11.16
N SER A 110 -3.28 9.37 -12.11
CA SER A 110 -2.96 10.57 -12.88
C SER A 110 -2.69 11.78 -11.98
N GLY A 111 -1.58 12.48 -12.25
CA GLY A 111 -1.13 13.61 -11.45
C GLY A 111 -0.34 13.26 -10.19
N ALA A 112 -0.20 11.98 -9.84
CA ALA A 112 0.72 11.52 -8.80
C ALA A 112 2.14 11.28 -9.37
N GLN A 113 3.13 11.21 -8.49
CA GLN A 113 4.46 10.69 -8.81
C GLN A 113 4.60 9.26 -8.30
N VAL A 114 4.63 8.27 -9.19
CA VAL A 114 4.71 6.85 -8.82
C VAL A 114 6.15 6.36 -8.80
N TRP A 115 6.54 5.72 -7.69
CA TRP A 115 7.87 5.14 -7.47
C TRP A 115 7.74 3.66 -7.09
N MET A 116 8.39 2.78 -7.84
CA MET A 116 8.48 1.36 -7.49
C MET A 116 9.52 1.17 -6.37
N ALA A 117 9.12 0.57 -5.25
CA ALA A 117 10.04 0.19 -4.19
C ALA A 117 9.50 -0.97 -3.34
N PHE A 118 10.39 -1.67 -2.63
CA PHE A 118 10.03 -2.75 -1.67
C PHE A 118 9.33 -3.99 -2.25
N ASN A 119 9.22 -4.13 -3.56
CA ASN A 119 8.54 -5.24 -4.23
C ASN A 119 9.28 -6.59 -4.11
N THR A 120 10.60 -6.57 -3.89
CA THR A 120 11.46 -7.76 -3.71
C THR A 120 11.62 -8.21 -2.26
N GLN A 121 11.07 -7.47 -1.31
CA GLN A 121 11.26 -7.75 0.10
C GLN A 121 10.30 -8.85 0.57
N SER A 122 10.87 -9.95 1.05
CA SER A 122 10.13 -11.10 1.59
C SER A 122 9.45 -10.75 2.91
N VAL A 123 8.25 -11.31 3.15
CA VAL A 123 7.76 -11.48 4.52
C VAL A 123 8.28 -12.82 5.05
N PRO A 124 8.58 -12.96 6.34
CA PRO A 124 8.97 -14.25 6.91
C PRO A 124 7.90 -15.31 6.64
N ILE A 125 8.31 -16.51 6.21
CA ILE A 125 7.39 -17.66 5.98
C ILE A 125 6.57 -17.98 7.24
N SER A 126 7.11 -17.73 8.43
CA SER A 126 6.44 -17.94 9.72
C SER A 126 5.17 -17.10 9.92
N TRP A 127 4.86 -16.15 9.03
CA TRP A 127 3.66 -15.32 9.09
C TRP A 127 2.55 -15.75 8.11
N LEU A 128 2.81 -16.76 7.27
CA LEU A 128 1.89 -17.27 6.25
C LEU A 128 1.28 -18.64 6.57
N ILE A 129 1.66 -19.22 7.71
CA ILE A 129 1.11 -20.47 8.22
C ILE A 129 0.64 -20.17 9.66
N PRO A 130 -0.64 -20.44 10.01
CA PRO A 130 -1.15 -20.22 11.36
C PRO A 130 -0.45 -21.07 12.42
#